data_AF-X4ZLN2-F1
#
_entry.id   AF-X4ZLN2-F1
#
_cell.length_a   1.000
_cell.length_b   1.000
_cell.length_c   1.000
_cell.angle_alpha   90.00
_cell.angle_beta   90.00
_cell.angle_gamma   90.00
#
_symmetry.space_group_name_H-M   'P 1'
#
loop_
_entity.id
_entity.type
_entity.pdbx_description
1 polymer ?
#
loop_
_entity_poly.entity_id
_entity_poly.type
_entity_poly.pdbx_seq_one_letter_code
_entity_poly.pdbx_strand_id
1 'polypeptide(L)'
;MKQKTGVIKFGGITLIISGILFFAQYLFVLPIFSPPLADANLMTWLQDWRFNFAMADELLIFATLCLIPSIAALYRILVKVDKIKTLLGCSLLAVVIPINVFLVIILGRLAYPVYDMELSPTIYKLVLSTYYGGTHCVAIILSMATIILCLVIRKSVIGKSIGYLGFVVGILDFIGSYPWLIGTAVLFVSQLFFSAWFVILGMRMLSRSEEVVALDCNN
;
A
#
# COMPACT_ATOMS: atom_id res chain seq x y z
N MET A 1 -23.53 -13.11 -16.00
CA MET A 1 -23.23 -13.20 -14.55
C MET A 1 -23.56 -11.88 -13.88
N LYS A 2 -24.62 -11.83 -13.04
CA LYS A 2 -24.93 -10.64 -12.20
C LYS A 2 -23.70 -10.29 -11.37
N GLN A 3 -23.22 -9.04 -11.45
CA GLN A 3 -22.16 -8.58 -10.55
C GLN A 3 -22.72 -8.66 -9.13
N LYS A 4 -22.06 -9.42 -8.25
CA LYS A 4 -22.40 -9.39 -6.81
C LYS A 4 -21.98 -8.03 -6.26
N THR A 5 -22.89 -7.07 -6.32
CA THR A 5 -22.71 -5.65 -5.97
C THR A 5 -22.11 -5.48 -4.58
N GLY A 6 -22.45 -6.37 -3.64
CA GLY A 6 -21.86 -6.42 -2.30
C GLY A 6 -20.34 -6.58 -2.27
N VAL A 7 -19.75 -7.38 -3.17
CA VAL A 7 -18.28 -7.54 -3.22
C VAL A 7 -17.60 -6.28 -3.74
N ILE A 8 -18.22 -5.59 -4.70
CA ILE A 8 -17.70 -4.32 -5.22
C ILE A 8 -17.77 -3.23 -4.14
N LYS A 9 -18.88 -3.15 -3.40
CA LYS A 9 -19.00 -2.20 -2.27
C LYS A 9 -17.96 -2.48 -1.20
N PHE A 10 -17.89 -3.72 -0.73
CA PHE A 10 -16.93 -4.09 0.31
C PHE A 10 -15.48 -3.81 -0.12
N GLY A 11 -15.11 -4.21 -1.34
CA GLY A 11 -13.79 -3.93 -1.89
C GLY A 11 -13.46 -2.44 -2.06
N GLY A 12 -14.46 -1.61 -2.38
CA GLY A 12 -14.29 -0.15 -2.44
C GLY A 12 -14.03 0.48 -1.06
N ILE A 13 -14.80 0.06 -0.04
CA ILE A 13 -14.61 0.50 1.35
C ILE A 13 -13.23 0.10 1.85
N THR A 14 -12.83 -1.16 1.65
CA THR A 14 -11.53 -1.64 2.10
C THR A 14 -10.38 -0.95 1.37
N LEU A 15 -10.56 -0.53 0.12
CA LEU A 15 -9.53 0.20 -0.62
C LEU A 15 -9.32 1.62 -0.04
N ILE A 16 -10.41 2.29 0.34
CA ILE A 16 -10.36 3.58 1.04
C ILE A 16 -9.62 3.43 2.37
N ILE A 17 -10.02 2.45 3.18
CA ILE A 17 -9.39 2.18 4.47
C ILE A 17 -7.91 1.87 4.28
N SER A 18 -7.56 1.00 3.34
CA SER A 18 -6.18 0.65 3.01
C SER A 18 -5.34 1.89 2.67
N GLY A 19 -5.86 2.78 1.80
CA GLY A 19 -5.17 4.03 1.44
C GLY A 19 -4.90 4.95 2.64
N ILE A 20 -5.89 5.11 3.52
CA ILE A 20 -5.77 5.91 4.75
C ILE A 20 -4.74 5.28 5.70
N LEU A 21 -4.81 3.96 5.91
CA LEU A 21 -3.92 3.24 6.81
C LEU A 21 -2.47 3.25 6.32
N PHE A 22 -2.22 3.09 5.01
CA PHE A 22 -0.87 3.23 4.45
C PHE A 22 -0.29 4.62 4.68
N PHE A 23 -1.10 5.67 4.52
CA PHE A 23 -0.63 7.04 4.79
C PHE A 23 -0.36 7.27 6.28
N ALA A 24 -1.27 6.83 7.15
CA ALA A 24 -1.06 6.92 8.59
C ALA A 24 0.20 6.16 9.04
N GLN A 25 0.40 4.95 8.50
CA GLN A 25 1.61 4.15 8.72
C GLN A 25 2.87 4.92 8.31
N TYR A 26 2.85 5.56 7.14
CA TYR A 26 3.96 6.39 6.68
C TYR A 26 4.26 7.55 7.62
N LEU A 27 3.24 8.23 8.17
CA LEU A 27 3.44 9.32 9.13
C LEU A 27 4.17 8.87 10.40
N PHE A 28 3.96 7.63 10.85
CA PHE A 28 4.70 7.08 11.99
C PHE A 28 6.17 6.80 11.66
N VAL A 29 6.48 6.42 10.42
CA VAL A 29 7.86 6.10 9.97
C VAL A 29 8.63 7.35 9.53
N LEU A 30 7.94 8.40 9.07
CA LEU A 30 8.51 9.66 8.59
C LEU A 30 9.60 10.27 9.51
N PRO A 31 9.40 10.38 10.84
CA PRO A 31 10.40 10.97 11.72
C PRO A 31 11.58 10.03 12.03
N ILE A 32 11.45 8.73 11.73
CA ILE A 32 12.45 7.69 12.00
C ILE A 32 13.51 7.63 10.88
N PHE A 33 13.63 8.68 10.07
CA PHE A 33 14.53 8.65 8.91
C PHE A 33 16.00 8.69 9.38
N SER A 34 16.82 7.80 8.81
CA SER A 34 18.27 7.64 9.06
C SER A 34 18.63 6.98 10.40
N PRO A 35 18.71 5.64 10.46
CA PRO A 35 19.24 4.96 11.64
C PRO A 35 20.73 5.32 11.88
N PRO A 36 21.18 5.48 13.14
CA PRO A 36 22.55 5.81 13.45
C PRO A 36 23.51 4.64 13.12
N LEU A 37 24.72 4.97 12.67
CA LEU A 37 25.73 3.97 12.29
C LEU A 37 26.45 3.32 13.49
N ALA A 38 26.56 4.06 14.61
CA ALA A 38 27.24 3.59 15.82
C ALA A 38 26.32 2.76 16.71
N ASP A 39 26.82 1.62 17.23
CA ASP A 39 26.01 0.64 17.97
C ASP A 39 25.37 1.20 19.24
N ALA A 40 26.13 1.99 20.01
CA ALA A 40 25.63 2.59 21.25
C ALA A 40 24.44 3.53 20.99
N ASN A 41 24.47 4.27 19.88
CA ASN A 41 23.40 5.20 19.51
C ASN A 41 22.20 4.47 18.91
N LEU A 42 22.42 3.31 18.29
CA LEU A 42 21.37 2.49 17.69
C LEU A 42 20.39 1.98 18.75
N MET A 43 20.90 1.54 19.89
CA MET A 43 20.01 0.97 20.91
C MET A 43 19.12 2.01 21.57
N THR A 44 19.66 3.18 21.89
CA THR A 44 18.87 4.31 22.39
C THR A 44 17.84 4.75 21.36
N TRP A 45 18.24 4.87 20.09
CA TRP A 45 17.35 5.24 19.00
C TRP A 45 16.20 4.24 18.82
N LEU A 46 16.47 2.93 18.91
CA LEU A 46 15.41 1.90 18.85
C LEU A 46 14.41 2.04 20.01
N GLN A 47 14.89 2.39 21.20
CA GLN A 47 14.03 2.62 22.35
C GLN A 47 13.17 3.87 22.17
N ASP A 48 13.76 4.98 21.71
CA ASP A 48 13.07 6.26 21.49
C ASP A 48 11.94 6.13 20.46
N TRP A 49 12.16 5.35 19.40
CA TRP A 49 11.21 5.17 18.30
C TRP A 49 10.33 3.92 18.42
N ARG A 50 10.41 3.19 19.53
CA ARG A 50 9.69 1.91 19.72
C ARG A 50 8.19 2.04 19.49
N PHE A 51 7.57 3.11 20.00
CA PHE A 51 6.14 3.38 19.80
C PHE A 51 5.79 3.58 18.32
N ASN A 52 6.61 4.36 17.61
CA ASN A 52 6.40 4.60 16.19
C ASN A 52 6.52 3.31 15.37
N PHE A 53 7.50 2.46 15.69
CA PHE A 53 7.61 1.14 15.04
C PHE A 53 6.39 0.27 15.31
N ALA A 54 5.92 0.19 16.57
CA ALA A 54 4.73 -0.59 16.92
C ALA A 54 3.49 -0.10 16.15
N MET A 55 3.23 1.21 16.14
CA MET A 55 2.07 1.75 15.43
C MET A 55 2.18 1.58 13.91
N ALA A 56 3.37 1.76 13.34
CA ALA A 56 3.59 1.52 11.92
C ALA A 56 3.36 0.04 11.55
N ASP A 57 3.76 -0.89 12.42
CA ASP A 57 3.58 -2.33 12.25
C ASP A 57 2.09 -2.72 12.21
N GLU A 58 1.32 -2.28 13.22
CA GLU A 58 -0.12 -2.55 13.30
C GLU A 58 -0.87 -1.97 12.09
N LEU A 59 -0.58 -0.72 11.73
CA LEU A 59 -1.25 -0.09 10.58
C LEU A 59 -0.89 -0.79 9.26
N LEU A 60 0.35 -1.26 9.10
CA LEU A 60 0.80 -1.96 7.89
C LEU A 60 0.04 -3.28 7.69
N ILE A 61 -0.16 -4.07 8.76
CA ILE A 61 -0.88 -5.34 8.64
C ILE A 61 -2.35 -5.11 8.26
N PHE A 62 -3.04 -4.18 8.91
CA PHE A 62 -4.45 -3.88 8.57
C PHE A 62 -4.58 -3.28 7.17
N ALA A 63 -3.71 -2.34 6.79
CA ALA A 63 -3.68 -1.77 5.43
C ALA A 63 -3.53 -2.87 4.38
N THR A 64 -2.65 -3.83 4.64
CA THR A 64 -2.34 -4.96 3.76
C THR A 64 -3.51 -5.94 3.65
N LEU A 65 -4.14 -6.31 4.77
CA LEU A 65 -5.30 -7.21 4.75
C LEU A 65 -6.49 -6.59 4.00
N CYS A 66 -6.68 -5.28 4.10
CA CYS A 66 -7.69 -4.56 3.33
C CYS A 66 -7.45 -4.61 1.80
N LEU A 67 -6.23 -4.90 1.33
CA LEU A 67 -5.97 -5.08 -0.10
C LEU A 67 -6.67 -6.32 -0.68
N ILE A 68 -6.86 -7.39 0.09
CA ILE A 68 -7.43 -8.66 -0.39
C ILE A 68 -8.82 -8.47 -1.03
N PRO A 69 -9.84 -7.96 -0.31
CA PRO A 69 -11.16 -7.70 -0.89
C PRO A 69 -11.11 -6.61 -1.97
N SER A 70 -10.22 -5.63 -1.85
CA SER A 70 -10.03 -4.55 -2.81
C SER A 70 -9.56 -5.07 -4.18
N ILE A 71 -8.55 -5.95 -4.19
CA ILE A 71 -8.02 -6.59 -5.40
C ILE A 71 -9.10 -7.46 -6.03
N ALA A 72 -9.83 -8.24 -5.24
CA ALA A 72 -10.91 -9.08 -5.74
C ALA A 72 -12.02 -8.26 -6.42
N ALA A 73 -12.38 -7.10 -5.85
CA ALA A 73 -13.33 -6.18 -6.45
C ALA A 73 -12.79 -5.51 -7.72
N LEU A 74 -11.56 -4.99 -7.70
CA LEU A 74 -10.89 -4.39 -8.85
C LEU A 74 -10.81 -5.37 -10.02
N TYR A 75 -10.41 -6.62 -9.76
CA TYR A 75 -10.36 -7.66 -10.78
C TYR A 75 -11.73 -7.86 -11.45
N ARG A 76 -12.81 -7.97 -10.65
CA ARG A 76 -14.17 -8.17 -11.18
C ARG A 76 -14.67 -7.00 -12.04
N ILE A 77 -14.22 -5.78 -11.75
CA ILE A 77 -14.58 -4.59 -12.52
C ILE A 77 -13.79 -4.55 -13.83
N LEU A 78 -12.47 -4.76 -13.75
CA LEU A 78 -11.54 -4.47 -14.84
C LEU A 78 -11.34 -5.65 -15.80
N VAL A 79 -11.60 -6.90 -15.38
CA VAL A 79 -11.37 -8.10 -16.22
C VAL A 79 -12.19 -8.09 -17.51
N LYS A 80 -13.34 -7.39 -17.51
CA LYS A 80 -14.21 -7.22 -18.69
C LYS A 80 -13.62 -6.27 -19.74
N VAL A 81 -12.65 -5.45 -19.37
CA VAL A 81 -12.03 -4.44 -20.24
C VAL A 81 -10.78 -4.99 -20.91
N ASP A 82 -9.87 -5.56 -20.11
CA ASP A 82 -8.64 -6.19 -20.60
C ASP A 82 -8.20 -7.27 -19.61
N LYS A 83 -8.45 -8.53 -19.95
CA LYS A 83 -8.21 -9.66 -19.04
C LYS A 83 -6.74 -9.81 -18.66
N ILE A 84 -5.82 -9.66 -19.62
CA ILE A 84 -4.39 -9.91 -19.41
C ILE A 84 -3.79 -8.82 -18.53
N LYS A 85 -4.02 -7.55 -18.88
CA LYS A 85 -3.49 -6.43 -18.08
C LYS A 85 -4.12 -6.37 -16.69
N THR A 86 -5.41 -6.68 -16.57
CA THR A 86 -6.07 -6.77 -15.26
C THR A 86 -5.46 -7.88 -14.42
N LEU A 87 -5.29 -9.08 -14.99
CA LEU A 87 -4.68 -10.19 -14.27
C LEU A 87 -3.27 -9.82 -13.81
N LEU A 88 -2.45 -9.25 -14.69
CA LEU A 88 -1.08 -8.85 -14.36
C LEU A 88 -1.05 -7.80 -13.25
N GLY A 89 -1.81 -6.70 -13.39
CA GLY A 89 -1.85 -5.62 -12.40
C GLY A 89 -2.39 -6.08 -11.03
N CYS A 90 -3.49 -6.85 -11.01
CA CYS A 90 -4.03 -7.41 -9.78
C CYS A 90 -3.10 -8.46 -9.15
N SER A 91 -2.38 -9.25 -9.95
CA SER A 91 -1.43 -10.24 -9.42
C SER A 91 -0.23 -9.56 -8.79
N LEU A 92 0.29 -8.47 -9.38
CA LEU A 92 1.34 -7.67 -8.75
C LEU A 92 0.89 -7.07 -7.42
N LEU A 93 -0.33 -6.52 -7.35
CA LEU A 93 -0.91 -6.09 -6.06
C LEU A 93 -1.04 -7.25 -5.07
N ALA A 94 -1.40 -8.45 -5.53
CA ALA A 94 -1.53 -9.62 -4.68
C ALA A 94 -0.17 -10.09 -4.14
N VAL A 95 0.91 -9.96 -4.92
CA VAL A 95 2.29 -10.28 -4.49
C VAL A 95 2.77 -9.34 -3.40
N VAL A 96 2.30 -8.09 -3.35
CA VAL A 96 2.64 -7.15 -2.27
C VAL A 96 2.14 -7.63 -0.91
N ILE A 97 1.04 -8.38 -0.85
CA ILE A 97 0.47 -8.87 0.42
C ILE A 97 1.47 -9.72 1.21
N PRO A 98 1.99 -10.85 0.70
CA PRO A 98 2.95 -11.66 1.46
C PRO A 98 4.25 -10.91 1.76
N ILE A 99 4.68 -9.99 0.89
CA ILE A 99 5.89 -9.18 1.15
C ILE A 99 5.64 -8.23 2.32
N ASN A 100 4.51 -7.53 2.35
CA ASN A 100 4.14 -6.67 3.48
C ASN A 100 3.96 -7.46 4.77
N VAL A 101 3.35 -8.65 4.73
CA VAL A 101 3.25 -9.53 5.91
C VAL A 101 4.64 -9.90 6.44
N PHE A 102 5.60 -10.16 5.54
CA PHE A 102 6.98 -10.40 5.94
C PHE A 102 7.64 -9.15 6.53
N LEU A 103 7.36 -7.97 5.98
CA LEU A 103 7.85 -6.70 6.52
C LEU A 103 7.26 -6.37 7.89
N VAL A 104 6.01 -6.75 8.16
CA VAL A 104 5.40 -6.67 9.50
C VAL A 104 6.18 -7.53 10.49
N ILE A 105 6.54 -8.76 10.13
CA ILE A 105 7.36 -9.61 11.01
C ILE A 105 8.72 -8.94 11.32
N ILE A 106 9.35 -8.35 10.30
CA ILE A 106 10.64 -7.66 10.45
C ILE A 106 10.49 -6.41 11.34
N LEU A 107 9.50 -5.57 11.07
CA LEU A 107 9.25 -4.31 11.79
C LEU A 107 8.82 -4.59 13.24
N GLY A 108 7.97 -5.59 13.46
CA GLY A 108 7.60 -6.08 14.77
C GLY A 108 8.79 -6.54 15.62
N ARG A 109 9.88 -7.04 15.01
CA ARG A 109 11.13 -7.35 15.76
C ARG A 109 11.89 -6.11 16.23
N LEU A 110 11.61 -4.94 15.68
CA LEU A 110 12.15 -3.66 16.17
C LEU A 110 11.29 -3.08 17.31
N ALA A 111 10.01 -3.44 17.37
CA ALA A 111 9.05 -2.88 18.33
C ALA A 111 8.79 -3.79 19.56
N TYR A 112 8.77 -5.11 19.33
CA TYR A 112 8.26 -6.09 20.29
C TYR A 112 9.36 -7.04 20.80
N PRO A 113 9.54 -7.16 22.13
CA PRO A 113 10.42 -8.14 22.74
C PRO A 113 9.75 -9.51 22.71
N VAL A 114 9.69 -10.14 21.52
CA VAL A 114 9.11 -11.49 21.38
C VAL A 114 9.92 -12.46 22.24
N TYR A 115 9.27 -12.98 23.29
CA TYR A 115 9.86 -13.84 24.33
C TYR A 115 11.13 -13.28 25.00
N ASP A 116 11.26 -11.95 25.10
CA ASP A 116 12.43 -11.28 25.69
C ASP A 116 13.77 -11.70 25.05
N MET A 117 13.73 -12.20 23.81
CA MET A 117 14.92 -12.54 23.04
C MET A 117 15.56 -11.26 22.50
N GLU A 118 16.59 -10.80 23.20
CA GLU A 118 17.40 -9.65 22.79
C GLU A 118 18.24 -9.98 21.54
N LEU A 119 18.24 -9.05 20.58
CA LEU A 119 19.08 -9.14 19.38
C LEU A 119 20.35 -8.32 19.59
N SER A 120 21.47 -8.77 19.01
CA SER A 120 22.70 -7.98 18.99
C SER A 120 22.58 -6.78 18.05
N PRO A 121 23.35 -5.70 18.26
CA PRO A 121 23.34 -4.53 17.37
C PRO A 121 23.59 -4.87 15.89
N THR A 122 24.46 -5.84 15.61
CA THR A 122 24.72 -6.32 14.25
C THR A 122 23.47 -6.92 13.61
N ILE A 123 22.69 -7.69 14.38
CA ILE A 123 21.43 -8.27 13.88
C ILE A 123 20.40 -7.15 13.66
N TYR A 124 20.30 -6.17 14.54
CA TYR A 124 19.39 -5.02 14.32
C TYR A 124 19.71 -4.25 13.04
N LYS A 125 20.99 -4.04 12.72
CA LYS A 125 21.39 -3.42 11.45
C LYS A 125 20.94 -4.25 10.24
N LEU A 126 21.07 -5.58 10.31
CA LEU A 126 20.58 -6.48 9.26
C LEU A 126 19.05 -6.42 9.13
N VAL A 127 18.32 -6.42 10.25
CA VAL A 127 16.85 -6.30 10.28
C VAL A 127 16.42 -4.98 9.63
N LEU A 128 17.01 -3.85 10.03
CA LEU A 128 16.73 -2.53 9.44
C LEU A 128 17.06 -2.50 7.94
N SER A 129 18.23 -2.99 7.54
CA SER A 129 18.63 -3.04 6.13
C SER A 129 17.65 -3.87 5.30
N THR A 130 17.22 -5.02 5.83
CA THR A 130 16.24 -5.90 5.17
C THR A 130 14.87 -5.22 5.08
N TYR A 131 14.43 -4.52 6.12
CA TYR A 131 13.20 -3.74 6.13
C TYR A 131 13.20 -2.65 5.05
N TYR A 132 14.25 -1.81 4.99
CA TYR A 132 14.36 -0.76 3.99
C TYR A 132 14.49 -1.33 2.56
N GLY A 133 15.25 -2.42 2.38
CA GLY A 133 15.34 -3.10 1.08
C GLY A 133 14.01 -3.69 0.62
N GLY A 134 13.23 -4.27 1.54
CA GLY A 134 11.92 -4.83 1.22
C GLY A 134 10.85 -3.76 0.98
N THR A 135 10.84 -2.65 1.73
CA THR A 135 9.93 -1.52 1.45
C THR A 135 10.23 -0.87 0.09
N HIS A 136 11.50 -0.76 -0.30
CA HIS A 136 11.89 -0.38 -1.67
C HIS A 136 11.32 -1.33 -2.73
N CYS A 137 11.44 -2.65 -2.52
CA CYS A 137 10.87 -3.65 -3.43
C CYS A 137 9.35 -3.52 -3.56
N VAL A 138 8.64 -3.36 -2.43
CA VAL A 138 7.18 -3.13 -2.41
C VAL A 138 6.80 -1.89 -3.21
N ALA A 139 7.52 -0.77 -3.04
CA ALA A 139 7.25 0.47 -3.76
C ALA A 139 7.37 0.28 -5.28
N ILE A 140 8.38 -0.44 -5.77
CA ILE A 140 8.54 -0.75 -7.20
C ILE A 140 7.37 -1.61 -7.71
N ILE A 141 7.02 -2.68 -6.97
CA ILE A 141 5.94 -3.58 -7.39
C ILE A 141 4.59 -2.84 -7.41
N LEU A 142 4.29 -2.04 -6.40
CA LEU A 142 3.09 -1.21 -6.33
C LEU A 142 3.04 -0.18 -7.45
N SER A 143 4.16 0.48 -7.75
CA SER A 143 4.26 1.42 -8.87
C SER A 143 3.93 0.73 -10.20
N MET A 144 4.55 -0.42 -10.48
CA MET A 144 4.28 -1.20 -11.70
C MET A 144 2.82 -1.66 -11.77
N ALA A 145 2.27 -2.17 -10.67
CA ALA A 145 0.89 -2.61 -10.58
C ALA A 145 -0.07 -1.45 -10.88
N THR A 146 0.17 -0.29 -10.28
CA THR A 146 -0.61 0.94 -10.47
C THR A 146 -0.56 1.39 -11.93
N ILE A 147 0.62 1.47 -12.54
CA ILE A 147 0.78 1.86 -13.95
C ILE A 147 -0.02 0.93 -14.87
N ILE A 148 0.11 -0.39 -14.68
CA ILE A 148 -0.59 -1.39 -15.50
C ILE A 148 -2.11 -1.28 -15.32
N LEU A 149 -2.59 -1.17 -14.08
CA LEU A 149 -4.02 -1.02 -13.79
C LEU A 149 -4.57 0.27 -14.39
N CYS A 150 -3.81 1.37 -14.39
CA CYS A 150 -4.22 2.64 -14.98
C CYS A 150 -4.47 2.54 -16.48
N LEU A 151 -3.68 1.74 -17.21
CA LEU A 151 -3.91 1.47 -18.63
C LEU A 151 -5.24 0.76 -18.90
N VAL A 152 -5.76 0.00 -17.94
CA VAL A 152 -7.07 -0.65 -18.01
C VAL A 152 -8.17 0.29 -17.51
N ILE A 153 -7.97 0.94 -16.37
CA ILE A 153 -8.91 1.86 -15.72
C ILE A 153 -9.35 2.95 -16.70
N ARG A 154 -8.42 3.50 -17.49
CA ARG A 154 -8.72 4.55 -18.47
C ARG A 154 -9.74 4.14 -19.55
N LYS A 155 -9.92 2.84 -19.77
CA LYS A 155 -10.88 2.26 -20.73
C LYS A 155 -12.11 1.67 -20.02
N SER A 156 -12.18 1.75 -18.69
CA SER A 156 -13.22 1.13 -17.86
C SER A 156 -14.29 2.13 -17.41
N VAL A 157 -15.33 1.59 -16.77
CA VAL A 157 -16.41 2.36 -16.13
C VAL A 157 -15.96 3.25 -14.96
N ILE A 158 -14.77 3.00 -14.40
CA ILE A 158 -14.19 3.80 -13.31
C ILE A 158 -13.84 5.21 -13.81
N GLY A 159 -13.39 5.33 -15.06
CA GLY A 159 -13.21 6.61 -15.75
C GLY A 159 -11.76 6.99 -16.06
N LYS A 160 -11.61 7.79 -17.13
CA LYS A 160 -10.31 8.23 -17.67
C LYS A 160 -9.48 9.05 -16.70
N SER A 161 -10.09 10.00 -15.99
CA SER A 161 -9.39 10.92 -15.08
C SER A 161 -8.64 10.18 -13.96
N ILE A 162 -9.24 9.09 -13.44
CA ILE A 162 -8.62 8.28 -12.37
C ILE A 162 -7.49 7.42 -12.90
N GLY A 163 -7.60 6.95 -14.16
CA GLY A 163 -6.50 6.28 -14.84
C GLY A 163 -5.31 7.22 -15.05
N TYR A 164 -5.53 8.47 -15.44
CA TYR A 164 -4.43 9.44 -15.59
C TYR A 164 -3.82 9.85 -14.25
N LEU A 165 -4.65 10.13 -13.24
CA LEU A 165 -4.18 10.42 -11.89
C LEU A 165 -3.32 9.27 -11.35
N GLY A 166 -3.82 8.04 -11.47
CA GLY A 166 -3.08 6.87 -11.02
C GLY A 166 -1.80 6.62 -11.80
N PHE A 167 -1.75 6.96 -13.09
CA PHE A 167 -0.52 6.86 -13.86
C PHE A 167 0.55 7.83 -13.34
N VAL A 168 0.16 9.07 -13.02
CA VAL A 168 1.06 10.05 -12.38
C VAL A 168 1.52 9.54 -11.01
N VAL A 169 0.60 9.03 -10.20
CA VAL A 169 0.89 8.42 -8.89
C VAL A 169 1.90 7.28 -9.03
N GLY A 170 1.70 6.36 -9.98
CA GLY A 170 2.63 5.26 -10.20
C GLY A 170 4.03 5.72 -10.59
N ILE A 171 4.16 6.80 -11.37
CA ILE A 171 5.47 7.40 -11.67
C ILE A 171 6.07 8.04 -10.42
N LEU A 172 5.27 8.78 -9.65
CA LEU A 172 5.73 9.38 -8.39
C LEU A 172 6.22 8.30 -7.42
N ASP A 173 5.51 7.18 -7.28
CA ASP A 173 5.92 6.06 -6.41
C ASP A 173 7.17 5.35 -6.92
N PHE A 174 7.35 5.28 -8.25
CA PHE A 174 8.59 4.76 -8.82
C PHE A 174 9.78 5.63 -8.42
N ILE A 175 9.66 6.95 -8.58
CA ILE A 175 10.68 7.92 -8.15
C ILE A 175 10.86 7.81 -6.63
N GLY A 176 9.74 7.79 -5.90
CA GLY A 176 9.60 7.66 -4.45
C GLY A 176 10.27 6.43 -3.86
N SER A 177 10.45 5.36 -4.65
CA SER A 177 11.15 4.16 -4.22
C SER A 177 12.63 4.38 -3.94
N TYR A 178 13.21 5.54 -4.30
CA TYR A 178 14.60 5.92 -4.05
C TYR A 178 14.73 7.08 -3.05
N PRO A 179 14.26 6.94 -1.80
CA PRO A 179 14.19 8.05 -0.86
C PRO A 179 15.56 8.64 -0.50
N TRP A 180 16.65 7.86 -0.63
CA TRP A 180 18.03 8.31 -0.43
C TRP A 180 18.54 9.27 -1.52
N LEU A 181 17.87 9.34 -2.69
CA LEU A 181 18.25 10.25 -3.78
C LEU A 181 17.41 11.55 -3.79
N ILE A 182 16.15 11.47 -3.35
CA ILE A 182 15.15 12.54 -3.57
C ILE A 182 14.74 13.27 -2.28
N GLY A 183 15.11 12.73 -1.11
CA GLY A 183 14.77 13.28 0.19
C GLY A 183 13.33 13.03 0.66
N THR A 184 13.07 13.39 1.92
CA THR A 184 11.81 13.09 2.63
C THR A 184 10.60 13.88 2.10
N ALA A 185 10.82 15.09 1.56
CA ALA A 185 9.74 15.93 1.02
C ALA A 185 9.06 15.28 -0.20
N VAL A 186 9.85 14.79 -1.17
CA VAL A 186 9.30 14.13 -2.36
C VAL A 186 8.62 12.81 -2.00
N LEU A 187 9.21 12.06 -1.05
CA LEU A 187 8.60 10.85 -0.53
C LEU A 187 7.23 11.13 0.11
N PHE A 188 7.11 12.21 0.90
CA PHE A 188 5.85 12.62 1.50
C PHE A 188 4.77 12.93 0.45
N VAL A 189 5.14 13.66 -0.60
CA VAL A 189 4.23 13.94 -1.71
C VAL A 189 3.80 12.64 -2.40
N SER A 190 4.72 11.73 -2.68
CA SER A 190 4.40 10.43 -3.29
C SER A 190 3.36 9.66 -2.48
N GLN A 191 3.59 9.52 -1.17
CA GLN A 191 2.71 8.77 -0.28
C GLN A 191 1.33 9.43 -0.13
N LEU A 192 1.27 10.76 -0.11
CA LEU A 192 0.01 11.49 -0.11
C LEU A 192 -0.79 11.24 -1.40
N PHE A 193 -0.13 11.29 -2.56
CA PHE A 193 -0.77 11.03 -3.86
C PHE A 193 -1.23 9.58 -3.99
N PHE A 194 -0.42 8.61 -3.55
CA PHE A 194 -0.78 7.19 -3.50
C PHE A 194 -2.04 6.95 -2.67
N SER A 195 -2.05 7.46 -1.44
CA SER A 195 -3.19 7.36 -0.54
C SER A 195 -4.45 8.01 -1.12
N ALA A 196 -4.32 9.24 -1.64
CA ALA A 196 -5.43 9.94 -2.27
C ALA A 196 -5.98 9.17 -3.48
N TRP A 197 -5.12 8.56 -4.29
CA TRP A 197 -5.56 7.76 -5.43
C TRP A 197 -6.34 6.52 -4.99
N PHE A 198 -5.89 5.82 -3.95
CA PHE A 198 -6.63 4.68 -3.37
C PHE A 198 -8.02 5.10 -2.88
N VAL A 199 -8.10 6.21 -2.15
CA VAL A 199 -9.38 6.74 -1.66
C VAL A 199 -10.30 7.10 -2.83
N ILE A 200 -9.82 7.84 -3.82
CA ILE A 200 -10.62 8.25 -4.99
C ILE A 200 -11.08 7.03 -5.80
N LEU A 201 -10.20 6.04 -6.00
CA LEU A 201 -10.52 4.81 -6.70
C LEU A 201 -11.59 4.01 -5.97
N GLY A 202 -11.46 3.85 -4.65
CA GLY A 202 -12.45 3.16 -3.82
C GLY A 202 -13.80 3.88 -3.80
N MET A 203 -13.81 5.21 -3.71
CA MET A 203 -15.03 6.02 -3.80
C MET A 203 -15.74 5.81 -5.14
N ARG A 204 -15.02 5.74 -6.26
CA ARG A 204 -15.65 5.43 -7.56
C ARG A 204 -16.19 4.02 -7.66
N MET A 205 -15.51 3.04 -7.06
CA MET A 205 -16.03 1.68 -7.00
C MET A 205 -17.37 1.65 -6.26
N LEU A 206 -17.52 2.45 -5.20
CA LEU A 206 -18.77 2.59 -4.44
C LEU A 206 -19.88 3.25 -5.26
N SER A 207 -19.63 4.41 -5.85
CA SER A 207 -20.64 5.13 -6.64
C SER A 207 -21.19 4.27 -7.78
N ARG A 208 -20.33 3.54 -8.50
CA ARG A 208 -20.77 2.64 -9.57
C ARG A 208 -21.59 1.47 -9.06
N SER A 209 -21.29 0.98 -7.87
CA SER A 209 -22.05 -0.10 -7.25
C SER A 209 -23.47 0.36 -6.91
N GLU A 210 -23.63 1.61 -6.46
CA GLU A 210 -24.94 2.19 -6.14
C GLU A 210 -25.77 2.47 -7.39
N GLU A 211 -25.16 3.00 -8.45
CA GLU A 211 -25.84 3.20 -9.75
C GLU A 211 -26.40 1.89 -10.31
N VAL A 212 -25.64 0.79 -10.23
CA VAL A 212 -26.10 -0.53 -10.70
C VAL A 212 -27.29 -1.04 -9.88
N VAL A 213 -27.28 -0.85 -8.55
CA VAL A 213 -28.44 -1.22 -7.71
C VAL A 213 -29.67 -0.38 -8.04
N ALA A 214 -29.51 0.92 -8.23
CA ALA A 214 -30.63 1.82 -8.54
C ALA A 214 -31.30 1.47 -9.89
N LEU A 215 -30.52 1.06 -10.88
CA LEU A 215 -31.03 0.62 -12.18
C LEU A 215 -31.74 -0.73 -12.12
N ASP A 216 -31.31 -1.65 -11.25
CA ASP A 216 -31.95 -2.96 -11.04
C ASP A 216 -33.29 -2.84 -10.26
N CYS A 217 -33.49 -1.78 -9.46
CA CYS A 217 -34.75 -1.55 -8.75
C CYS A 217 -35.82 -0.82 -9.57
N ASN A 218 -35.44 -0.20 -10.69
CA ASN A 218 -36.33 0.58 -11.55
C ASN A 218 -36.80 -0.17 -12.82
N ASN A 219 -36.39 -1.44 -12.98
CA ASN A 219 -36.80 -2.35 -14.07
C ASN A 219 -37.49 -3.58 -13.48
#